data_AF-A0A929IMF7-F1
#
_entry.id   AF-A0A929IMF7-F1
#
_cell.length_a   1.000
_cell.length_b   1.000
_cell.length_c   1.000
_cell.angle_alpha   90.00
_cell.angle_beta   90.00
_cell.angle_gamma   90.00
#
_symmetry.space_group_name_H-M   'P 1'
#
loop_
_entity.id
_entity.type
_entity.pdbx_description
1 polymer ?
#
loop_
_entity_poly.entity_id
_entity_poly.type
_entity_poly.pdbx_seq_one_letter_code
_entity_poly.pdbx_strand_id
1 'polypeptide(L)'
;MTALAGLCAAVALPTGDASAAGFALKEQSGAAQGNSFAGATAGAEDITYMFFNPAGLTRQEGHQAAVVLSYIAPSAETNDAAYIFGGSGVEDGGVSALVPA
;
A
#
# COMPACT_ATOMS: atom_id res chain seq x y z
N MET A 1 -23.77 -28.85 39.55
CA MET A 1 -23.56 -27.39 39.53
C MET A 1 -23.53 -26.96 38.08
N THR A 2 -24.48 -26.12 37.72
CA THR A 2 -25.02 -25.84 36.37
C THR A 2 -24.00 -25.31 35.37
N ALA A 3 -23.93 -25.94 34.20
CA ALA A 3 -23.25 -25.39 33.02
C ALA A 3 -24.03 -24.19 32.50
N LEU A 4 -23.43 -23.01 32.63
CA LEU A 4 -23.94 -21.77 32.06
C LEU A 4 -23.74 -21.84 30.55
N ALA A 5 -24.81 -22.15 29.82
CA ALA A 5 -24.88 -22.00 28.38
C ALA A 5 -24.76 -20.51 28.02
N GLY A 6 -23.52 -20.05 27.82
CA GLY A 6 -23.24 -18.74 27.26
C GLY A 6 -23.64 -18.72 25.80
N LEU A 7 -24.77 -18.06 25.51
CA LEU A 7 -25.24 -17.76 24.16
C LEU A 7 -24.22 -16.83 23.47
N CYS A 8 -23.18 -17.39 22.86
CA CYS A 8 -22.41 -16.70 21.84
C CYS A 8 -23.28 -16.60 20.58
N ALA A 9 -24.15 -15.59 20.53
CA ALA A 9 -24.76 -15.17 19.28
C ALA A 9 -23.63 -14.66 18.38
N ALA A 10 -23.09 -15.56 17.53
CA ALA A 10 -22.16 -15.20 16.48
C ALA A 10 -22.90 -14.27 15.51
N VAL A 11 -22.67 -12.95 15.66
CA VAL A 11 -23.03 -11.98 14.62
C VAL A 11 -22.17 -12.34 13.41
N ALA A 12 -22.78 -12.99 12.42
CA ALA A 12 -22.17 -13.17 11.11
C ALA A 12 -22.07 -11.79 10.45
N LEU A 13 -20.94 -11.11 10.66
CA LEU A 13 -20.60 -9.91 9.91
C LEU A 13 -20.44 -10.33 8.43
N PRO A 14 -21.01 -9.57 7.47
CA PRO A 14 -20.75 -9.85 6.06
C PRO A 14 -19.25 -9.74 5.82
N THR A 15 -18.63 -10.85 5.44
CA THR A 15 -17.23 -10.88 5.00
C THR A 15 -17.17 -10.24 3.63
N GLY A 16 -16.71 -8.99 3.56
CA GLY A 16 -16.42 -8.33 2.28
C GLY A 16 -15.12 -8.84 1.66
N ASP A 17 -14.97 -8.65 0.35
CA ASP A 17 -13.74 -8.94 -0.36
C ASP A 17 -12.60 -8.02 0.12
N ALA A 18 -11.44 -8.61 0.44
CA ALA A 18 -10.22 -7.87 0.75
C ALA A 18 -9.46 -7.58 -0.55
N SER A 19 -9.33 -6.32 -0.92
CA SER A 19 -8.51 -5.91 -2.06
C SER A 19 -7.06 -5.68 -1.61
N ALA A 20 -6.11 -6.27 -2.34
CA ALA A 20 -4.69 -6.04 -2.18
C ALA A 20 -4.14 -5.28 -3.39
N ALA A 21 -3.12 -4.44 -3.18
CA ALA A 21 -2.51 -3.66 -4.26
C ALA A 21 -1.77 -4.52 -5.30
N GLY A 22 -1.43 -5.77 -4.97
CA GLY A 22 -0.65 -6.65 -5.85
C GLY A 22 0.70 -6.00 -6.19
N PHE A 23 0.92 -5.70 -7.47
CA PHE A 23 2.14 -5.06 -7.97
C PHE A 23 1.96 -3.55 -8.22
N ALA A 24 0.85 -2.95 -7.81
CA ALA A 24 0.61 -1.52 -7.98
C ALA A 24 1.50 -0.72 -7.02
N LEU A 25 2.50 -0.05 -7.57
CA LEU A 25 3.42 0.83 -6.85
C LEU A 25 2.91 2.27 -6.83
N LYS A 26 3.11 2.95 -5.70
CA LYS A 26 2.66 4.32 -5.48
C LYS A 26 3.80 5.14 -4.87
N GLU A 27 4.57 5.76 -5.73
CA GLU A 27 5.83 6.48 -5.40
C GLU A 27 5.93 7.87 -6.03
N GLN A 28 5.00 8.23 -6.92
CA GLN A 28 5.06 9.39 -7.83
C GLN A 28 5.03 10.76 -7.13
N SER A 29 4.90 10.78 -5.79
CA SER A 29 4.86 11.99 -4.98
C SER A 29 5.44 11.72 -3.60
N GLY A 30 6.56 12.39 -3.29
CA GLY A 30 7.13 12.37 -1.94
C GLY A 30 6.23 13.05 -0.90
N ALA A 31 5.57 14.16 -1.28
CA ALA A 31 4.64 14.85 -0.39
C ALA A 31 3.42 13.99 -0.04
N ALA A 32 2.82 13.31 -1.02
CA ALA A 32 1.72 12.40 -0.75
C ALA A 32 2.19 11.14 0.00
N GLN A 33 3.39 10.62 -0.30
CA GLN A 33 3.98 9.48 0.42
C GLN A 33 4.14 9.79 1.92
N GLY A 34 4.55 11.01 2.28
CA GLY A 34 4.63 11.46 3.68
C GLY A 34 3.29 11.43 4.42
N ASN A 35 2.16 11.46 3.68
CA ASN A 35 0.80 11.33 4.23
C ASN A 35 0.17 9.96 3.92
N SER A 36 0.98 8.94 3.58
CA SER A 36 0.50 7.61 3.15
C SER A 36 -0.52 7.67 2.01
N PHE A 37 -0.41 8.68 1.16
CA PHE A 37 -1.32 9.03 0.08
C PHE A 37 -2.77 9.30 0.50
N ALA A 38 -3.02 9.56 1.78
CA ALA A 38 -4.32 10.03 2.23
C ALA A 38 -4.63 11.39 1.59
N GLY A 39 -5.80 11.47 0.93
CA GLY A 39 -6.19 12.68 0.22
C GLY A 39 -5.35 13.01 -1.02
N ALA A 40 -4.55 12.08 -1.56
CA ALA A 40 -3.66 12.34 -2.71
C ALA A 40 -4.36 12.92 -3.95
N THR A 41 -5.66 12.65 -4.14
CA THR A 41 -6.46 13.21 -5.25
C THR A 41 -7.00 14.62 -4.96
N ALA A 42 -7.12 15.01 -3.70
CA ALA A 42 -7.70 16.30 -3.28
C ALA A 42 -6.65 17.31 -2.79
N GLY A 43 -5.49 16.81 -2.34
CA GLY A 43 -4.34 17.60 -1.96
C GLY A 43 -3.71 18.32 -3.15
N ALA A 44 -2.87 19.28 -2.83
CA ALA A 44 -2.12 20.10 -3.78
C ALA A 44 -0.94 20.78 -3.05
N GLU A 45 -0.29 20.04 -2.16
CA GLU A 45 0.80 20.51 -1.31
C GLU A 45 2.03 20.88 -2.15
N ASP A 46 2.27 20.15 -3.25
CA ASP A 46 3.25 20.47 -4.28
C ASP A 46 2.74 20.03 -5.67
N ILE A 47 3.54 20.28 -6.71
CA ILE A 47 3.17 19.91 -8.09
C ILE A 47 3.08 18.41 -8.34
N THR A 48 3.69 17.55 -7.52
CA THR A 48 3.68 16.09 -7.75
C THR A 48 2.29 15.48 -7.57
N TYR A 49 1.39 16.17 -6.86
CA TYR A 49 -0.03 15.80 -6.78
C TYR A 49 -0.74 15.82 -8.14
N MET A 50 -0.17 16.48 -9.16
CA MET A 50 -0.70 16.47 -10.53
C MET A 50 -0.81 15.05 -11.12
N PHE A 51 0.03 14.11 -10.66
CA PHE A 51 -0.03 12.71 -11.10
C PHE A 51 -1.37 12.05 -10.73
N PHE A 52 -1.94 12.42 -9.58
CA PHE A 52 -3.21 11.87 -9.09
C PHE A 52 -4.41 12.73 -9.51
N ASN A 53 -4.24 14.05 -9.59
CA ASN A 53 -5.27 14.97 -10.03
C ASN A 53 -4.65 16.23 -10.68
N PRO A 54 -4.64 16.34 -12.02
CA PRO A 54 -4.06 17.50 -12.69
C PRO A 54 -4.81 18.82 -12.40
N ALA A 55 -6.07 18.78 -11.96
CA ALA A 55 -6.78 20.00 -11.55
C ALA A 55 -6.14 20.68 -10.33
N GLY A 56 -5.39 19.94 -9.52
CA GLY A 56 -4.63 20.47 -8.38
C GLY A 56 -3.58 21.50 -8.78
N LEU A 57 -3.11 21.48 -10.04
CA LEU A 57 -2.15 22.47 -10.56
C LEU A 57 -2.71 23.90 -10.55
N THR A 58 -4.04 24.08 -10.52
CA THR A 58 -4.64 25.42 -10.39
C THR A 58 -4.32 26.10 -9.05
N ARG A 59 -3.86 25.33 -8.06
CA ARG A 59 -3.43 25.81 -6.75
C ARG A 59 -1.91 26.06 -6.67
N GLN A 60 -1.21 25.90 -7.78
CA GLN A 60 0.23 26.04 -7.90
C GLN A 60 0.55 27.21 -8.83
N GLU A 61 1.40 28.12 -8.38
CA GLU A 61 1.75 29.31 -9.14
C GLU A 61 3.08 29.13 -9.88
N GLY A 62 3.20 29.77 -11.04
CA GLY A 62 4.42 29.83 -11.82
C GLY A 62 4.85 28.50 -12.48
N HIS A 63 6.12 28.46 -12.86
CA HIS A 63 6.73 27.26 -13.44
C HIS A 63 7.50 26.52 -12.36
N GLN A 64 7.19 25.25 -12.17
CA GLN A 64 7.82 24.41 -11.17
C GLN A 64 8.22 23.07 -11.80
N ALA A 65 9.25 22.45 -11.23
CA ALA A 65 9.70 21.11 -11.60
C ALA A 65 10.01 20.33 -10.32
N ALA A 66 9.74 19.03 -10.33
CA ALA A 66 9.96 18.14 -9.20
C ALA A 66 10.56 16.83 -9.71
N VAL A 67 11.43 16.23 -8.89
CA VAL A 67 12.01 14.91 -9.13
C VAL A 67 11.85 14.11 -7.85
N VAL A 68 11.33 12.89 -7.97
CA VAL A 68 11.12 11.99 -6.84
C VAL A 68 11.90 10.69 -7.12
N LEU A 69 12.60 10.22 -6.10
CA LEU A 69 13.28 8.94 -6.09
C LEU A 69 12.80 8.18 -4.86
N SER A 70 12.49 6.90 -5.02
CA SER A 70 12.01 6.06 -3.92
C SER A 70 12.85 4.81 -3.79
N TYR A 71 13.23 4.48 -2.55
CA TYR A 71 13.84 3.20 -2.22
C TYR A 71 12.79 2.32 -1.55
N ILE A 72 12.46 1.20 -2.18
CA ILE A 72 11.46 0.24 -1.73
C ILE A 72 12.22 -0.98 -1.21
N ALA A 73 11.98 -1.37 0.04
CA ALA A 73 12.59 -2.55 0.66
C ALA A 73 11.48 -3.44 1.27
N PRO A 74 10.75 -4.19 0.42
CA PRO A 74 9.72 -5.10 0.90
C PRO A 74 10.36 -6.32 1.57
N SER A 75 9.63 -6.94 2.49
CA SER A 75 9.96 -8.26 3.05
C SER A 75 8.71 -9.13 3.02
N ALA A 76 8.86 -10.36 2.58
CA ALA A 76 7.77 -11.32 2.41
C ALA A 76 8.22 -12.70 2.89
N GLU A 77 7.81 -13.06 4.10
CA GLU A 77 8.08 -14.37 4.69
C GLU A 77 6.90 -15.32 4.49
N THR A 78 7.18 -16.52 3.99
CA THR A 78 6.18 -17.58 3.85
C THR A 78 6.41 -18.66 4.89
N ASN A 79 5.36 -19.01 5.63
CA ASN A 79 5.32 -20.21 6.46
C ASN A 79 4.66 -21.32 5.64
N ASP A 80 5.27 -22.51 5.60
CA ASP A 80 4.77 -23.68 4.84
C ASP A 80 4.74 -23.49 3.30
N ALA A 81 5.76 -22.84 2.72
CA ALA A 81 5.90 -22.78 1.27
C ALA A 81 6.15 -24.18 0.68
N ALA A 82 5.20 -24.65 -0.13
CA ALA A 82 5.32 -25.89 -0.89
C ALA A 82 5.83 -25.58 -2.30
N TYR A 83 7.08 -25.98 -2.58
CA TYR A 83 7.66 -25.87 -3.90
C TYR A 83 7.19 -27.06 -4.76
N ILE A 84 6.72 -26.80 -5.99
CA ILE A 84 6.21 -27.82 -6.93
C ILE A 84 7.24 -28.94 -7.23
N PHE A 85 8.54 -28.67 -7.04
CA PHE A 85 9.63 -29.62 -7.28
C PHE A 85 10.36 -30.11 -6.02
N GLY A 86 9.75 -29.96 -4.83
CA GLY A 86 10.29 -30.49 -3.58
C GLY A 86 11.38 -29.61 -2.98
N GLY A 87 11.02 -28.92 -1.92
CA GLY A 87 11.85 -28.06 -1.08
C GLY A 87 10.99 -27.53 0.06
N SER A 88 11.58 -27.20 1.19
CA SER A 88 10.87 -26.55 2.31
C SER A 88 11.86 -25.65 3.03
N GLY A 89 11.54 -24.37 3.13
CA GLY A 89 12.39 -23.35 3.76
C GLY A 89 11.60 -22.06 3.95
N VAL A 90 12.03 -21.23 4.91
CA VAL A 90 11.57 -19.85 5.06
C VAL A 90 12.60 -18.97 4.38
N GLU A 91 12.21 -18.33 3.29
CA GLU A 91 13.05 -17.40 2.52
C GLU A 91 12.30 -16.06 2.42
N ASP A 92 13.03 -14.95 2.48
CA ASP A 92 12.46 -13.63 2.21
C ASP A 92 12.30 -13.46 0.69
N GLY A 93 11.06 -13.38 0.22
CA GLY A 93 10.74 -13.10 -1.18
C GLY A 93 10.84 -11.62 -1.58
N GLY A 94 11.18 -10.74 -0.63
CA GLY A 94 11.33 -9.31 -0.84
C GLY A 94 12.58 -8.95 -1.64
N VAL A 95 12.44 -8.10 -2.65
CA VAL A 95 13.56 -7.54 -3.41
C VAL A 95 13.57 -6.03 -3.21
N SER A 96 14.68 -5.51 -2.69
CA SER A 96 14.85 -4.07 -2.53
C SER A 96 15.27 -3.42 -3.85
N ALA A 97 14.71 -2.25 -4.16
CA ALA A 97 15.01 -1.52 -5.39
C ALA A 97 14.94 0.00 -5.18
N LEU A 98 15.78 0.72 -5.93
CA LEU A 98 15.62 2.16 -6.14
C LEU A 98 14.79 2.36 -7.41
N VAL A 99 13.65 3.03 -7.29
CA VAL A 99 12.71 3.26 -8.38
C VAL A 99 12.60 4.76 -8.64
N PRO A 100 12.76 5.21 -9.90
CA PRO A 100 12.40 6.56 -10.28
C PRO A 100 10.89 6.68 -10.33
N ALA A 101 10.36 7.75 -9.73
CA ALA A 101 8.92 7.93 -9.57
C ALA A 101 8.35 9.01 -10.51
#